data_AF-A0A0Q4BAR9-F1
#
_entry.id   AF-A0A0Q4BAR9-F1
#
_cell.length_a   1.000
_cell.length_b   1.000
_cell.length_c   1.000
_cell.angle_alpha   90.00
_cell.angle_beta   90.00
_cell.angle_gamma   90.00
#
_symmetry.space_group_name_H-M   'P 1'
#
loop_
_entity.id
_entity.type
_entity.pdbx_description
1 polymer ?
#
loop_
_entity_poly.entity_id
_entity_poly.type
_entity_poly.pdbx_seq_one_letter_code
_entity_poly.pdbx_strand_id
1 'polypeptide(L)'
;MADTADARELVRMEVYHADGSAYEGGLQLQCVEAMDAPRCSTNRYGLGFVSLLSGVEYLVSTRDYPQFARLSTVGGRGTGDRTVVLRLPPEKLRGKSAPLGQGLLIVTIKDKEGHPWAGQWVRVDGGTQATYSATTDAGGQARVVVPQGATYTISVEGLKAFAKHTFPKSDSLQTAEFTVDWSVLSSRKPASSGSGRERSVRRASRPTYPRRADSASAARQYVRRAKKQYPEGAFAIPLRPFTPTPAIKKNVITGISLLQEALQAEQQKETRYRNLKFEVLVPLMRNRWANAVYVVDVTCSMDPYVEQYLLWLSLAAKSSEPLGVVFFNDGDGLPDEDKVTGATGGIHSVGPEYASCVDTMLASISYGCSGDDPENDLEALLEAQARYPQAAQLVLIADSKSAVRDIELLSRLRKPVHVLLAGIPKLDAQNAPHPDYVSIAFATHGSLHTLEQDIALQKSVLSGEQLQVAGTLYRWAQGRFVRVK
;
A
#
# COMPACT_ATOMS: atom_id res chain seq x y z
N MET A 1 -10.99 51.07 -15.19
CA MET A 1 -9.74 50.31 -15.03
C MET A 1 -8.70 51.17 -14.31
N ALA A 2 -8.96 51.46 -13.05
CA ALA A 2 -8.02 52.01 -12.09
C ALA A 2 -8.65 51.72 -10.70
N ASP A 3 -7.83 51.38 -9.71
CA ASP A 3 -8.14 51.37 -8.26
C ASP A 3 -8.39 50.02 -7.53
N THR A 4 -7.90 48.87 -8.04
CA THR A 4 -7.88 47.61 -7.27
C THR A 4 -6.49 47.09 -6.89
N ALA A 5 -5.41 47.81 -7.22
CA ALA A 5 -4.04 47.29 -7.10
C ALA A 5 -3.43 47.34 -5.68
N ASP A 6 -4.00 48.13 -4.74
CA ASP A 6 -3.40 48.37 -3.41
C ASP A 6 -4.29 48.01 -2.21
N ALA A 7 -5.46 47.41 -2.43
CA ALA A 7 -6.29 46.97 -1.32
C ALA A 7 -5.62 45.79 -0.61
N ARG A 8 -5.16 45.97 0.64
CA ARG A 8 -4.58 44.91 1.46
C ARG A 8 -5.51 44.51 2.60
N GLU A 9 -5.59 43.21 2.85
CA GLU A 9 -6.33 42.60 3.96
C GLU A 9 -5.35 42.21 5.08
N LEU A 10 -5.75 42.43 6.34
CA LEU A 10 -5.02 41.89 7.48
C LEU A 10 -5.46 40.43 7.72
N VAL A 11 -4.48 39.52 7.68
CA VAL A 11 -4.71 38.09 7.85
C VAL A 11 -4.03 37.62 9.14
N ARG A 12 -4.82 37.06 10.04
CA ARG A 12 -4.37 36.31 11.21
C ARG A 12 -4.01 34.89 10.77
N MET A 13 -2.76 34.51 10.95
CA MET A 13 -2.23 33.18 10.68
C MET A 13 -2.19 32.37 11.97
N GLU A 14 -2.76 31.17 11.96
CA GLU A 14 -2.58 30.17 13.02
C GLU A 14 -1.87 28.97 12.41
N VAL A 15 -0.64 28.71 12.84
CA VAL A 15 0.23 27.72 12.22
C VAL A 15 0.58 26.65 13.23
N TYR A 16 0.35 25.40 12.84
CA TYR A 16 0.61 24.22 13.66
C TYR A 16 1.54 23.26 12.94
N HIS A 17 2.32 22.51 13.70
CA HIS A 17 2.97 21.31 13.21
C HIS A 17 1.93 20.22 12.87
N ALA A 18 2.34 19.20 12.12
CA ALA A 18 1.46 18.08 11.77
C ALA A 18 0.89 17.34 12.99
N ASP A 19 1.59 17.34 14.13
CA ASP A 19 1.12 16.75 15.39
C ASP A 19 0.12 17.64 16.16
N GLY A 20 -0.18 18.84 15.64
CA GLY A 20 -1.08 19.81 16.24
C GLY A 20 -0.42 20.76 17.25
N SER A 21 0.89 20.63 17.51
CA SER A 21 1.62 21.60 18.34
C SER A 21 1.77 22.94 17.61
N ALA A 22 1.84 24.04 18.37
CA ALA A 22 2.03 25.38 17.82
C ALA A 22 3.39 25.53 17.12
N TYR A 23 3.42 26.07 15.91
CA TYR A 23 4.65 26.37 15.19
C TYR A 23 5.12 27.79 15.51
N GLU A 24 6.31 27.93 16.09
CA GLU A 24 6.98 29.22 16.28
C GLU A 24 8.09 29.38 15.23
N GLY A 25 7.88 30.26 14.25
CA GLY A 25 8.86 30.46 13.19
C GLY A 25 8.41 31.41 12.08
N GLY A 26 9.26 31.52 11.05
CA GLY A 26 9.01 32.37 9.89
C GLY A 26 8.23 31.67 8.79
N LEU A 27 7.31 32.41 8.17
CA LEU A 27 6.61 32.11 6.94
C LEU A 27 6.99 33.14 5.88
N GLN A 28 7.19 32.68 4.65
CA GLN A 28 7.32 33.51 3.46
C GLN A 28 6.10 33.27 2.57
N LEU A 29 5.38 34.33 2.23
CA LEU A 29 4.25 34.27 1.31
C LEU A 29 4.69 34.94 0.02
N GLN A 30 4.48 34.29 -1.12
CA GLN A 30 4.82 34.81 -2.44
C GLN A 30 3.54 34.90 -3.27
N CYS A 31 3.17 36.11 -3.69
CA CYS A 31 2.02 36.31 -4.56
C CYS A 31 2.27 35.65 -5.92
N VAL A 32 1.26 34.98 -6.45
CA VAL A 32 1.32 34.29 -7.75
C VAL A 32 1.20 35.27 -8.91
N GLU A 33 0.44 36.36 -8.71
CA GLU A 33 0.01 37.27 -9.77
C GLU A 33 0.80 38.59 -9.81
N ALA A 34 1.49 38.93 -8.71
CA ALA A 34 2.24 40.17 -8.56
C ALA A 34 3.59 39.94 -7.86
N MET A 35 4.51 40.89 -8.00
CA MET A 35 5.78 40.89 -7.27
C MET A 35 5.60 41.35 -5.81
N ASP A 36 4.81 40.62 -5.02
CA ASP A 36 4.59 40.84 -3.58
C ASP A 36 5.04 39.60 -2.80
N ALA A 37 5.93 39.77 -1.81
CA ALA A 37 6.52 38.66 -1.05
C ALA A 37 6.61 38.91 0.47
N PRO A 38 5.46 39.13 1.15
CA PRO A 38 5.44 39.45 2.57
C PRO A 38 5.91 38.28 3.44
N ARG A 39 6.44 38.62 4.62
CA ARG A 39 6.87 37.66 5.64
C ARG A 39 5.98 37.75 6.86
N CYS A 40 5.71 36.61 7.47
CA CYS A 40 4.95 36.50 8.71
C CYS A 40 5.78 35.70 9.71
N SER A 41 5.85 36.14 10.96
CA SER A 41 6.43 35.34 12.05
C SER A 41 5.33 34.95 13.02
N THR A 42 5.31 33.69 13.43
CA THR A 42 4.39 33.20 14.45
C THR A 42 5.04 33.21 15.83
N ASN A 43 4.24 33.46 16.87
CA ASN A 43 4.68 33.38 18.27
C ASN A 43 4.59 31.94 18.81
N ARG A 44 4.91 31.74 20.09
CA ARG A 44 4.86 30.44 20.79
C ARG A 44 3.50 29.70 20.77
N TYR A 45 2.43 30.38 20.37
CA TYR A 45 1.08 29.80 20.23
C TYR A 45 0.71 29.51 18.76
N GLY A 46 1.64 29.70 17.83
CA GLY A 46 1.38 29.52 16.39
C GLY A 46 0.73 30.73 15.74
N LEU A 47 0.57 31.84 16.46
CA LEU A 47 -0.17 33.00 15.97
C LEU A 47 0.76 34.02 15.32
N GLY A 48 0.43 34.44 14.11
CA GLY A 48 1.10 35.52 13.37
C GLY A 48 0.09 36.40 12.64
N PHE A 49 0.52 37.58 12.20
CA PHE A 49 -0.33 38.51 11.46
C PHE A 49 0.43 39.03 10.24
N VAL A 50 -0.24 39.10 9.10
CA VAL A 50 0.36 39.56 7.85
C VAL A 50 -0.64 40.32 6.99
N SER A 51 -0.19 41.38 6.34
CA SER A 51 -1.00 42.16 5.40
C SER A 51 -0.75 41.67 3.97
N LEU A 52 -1.79 41.22 3.28
CA LEU A 52 -1.72 40.63 1.94
C LEU A 52 -2.59 41.41 0.96
N LEU A 53 -2.20 41.47 -0.32
CA LEU A 53 -3.04 42.02 -1.39
C LEU A 53 -4.37 41.24 -1.45
N SER A 54 -5.45 41.96 -1.73
CA SER A 54 -6.82 41.44 -1.81
C SER A 54 -7.12 40.84 -3.18
N GLY A 55 -7.90 39.75 -3.22
CA GLY A 55 -8.35 39.09 -4.45
C GLY A 55 -7.28 38.33 -5.25
N VAL A 56 -6.15 37.96 -4.64
CA VAL A 56 -5.03 37.26 -5.29
C VAL A 56 -4.60 36.00 -4.53
N GLU A 57 -3.84 35.12 -5.17
CA GLU A 57 -3.29 33.91 -4.55
C GLU A 57 -1.84 34.09 -4.07
N TYR A 58 -1.52 33.49 -2.93
CA TYR A 58 -0.18 33.40 -2.35
C TYR A 58 0.25 31.93 -2.17
N LEU A 59 1.52 31.66 -2.49
CA LEU A 59 2.21 30.42 -2.12
C LEU A 59 2.94 30.63 -0.80
N VAL A 60 2.71 29.74 0.16
CA VAL A 60 3.29 29.82 1.50
C VAL A 60 4.47 28.86 1.62
N SER A 61 5.57 29.34 2.19
CA SER A 61 6.80 28.59 2.41
C SER A 61 7.28 28.76 3.85
N THR A 62 7.91 27.72 4.40
CA THR A 62 8.86 27.85 5.51
C THR A 62 10.27 27.61 5.01
N ARG A 63 11.27 27.72 5.90
CA ARG A 63 12.65 27.32 5.61
C ARG A 63 12.74 25.87 5.13
N ASP A 64 11.91 25.00 5.70
CA ASP A 64 11.99 23.55 5.53
C ASP A 64 11.03 23.00 4.47
N TYR A 65 9.98 23.77 4.15
CA TYR A 65 8.89 23.38 3.27
C TYR A 65 8.64 24.49 2.24
N PRO A 66 9.26 24.43 1.05
CA PRO A 66 9.03 25.40 -0.01
C PRO A 66 7.63 25.22 -0.62
N GLN A 67 6.88 26.32 -0.76
CA GLN A 67 5.60 26.41 -1.46
C GLN A 67 4.63 25.27 -1.08
N PHE A 68 4.44 25.04 0.22
CA PHE A 68 3.71 23.90 0.76
C PHE A 68 2.19 24.09 0.81
N ALA A 69 1.72 25.34 0.79
CA ALA A 69 0.30 25.68 0.85
C ALA A 69 -0.04 26.84 -0.09
N ARG A 70 -1.31 26.90 -0.50
CA ARG A 70 -1.91 28.04 -1.22
C ARG A 70 -2.86 28.80 -0.30
N LEU A 71 -2.88 30.10 -0.46
CA LEU A 71 -3.77 31.01 0.25
C LEU A 71 -4.39 32.00 -0.74
N SER A 72 -5.71 32.00 -0.87
CA SER A 72 -6.42 32.96 -1.73
C SER A 72 -7.06 34.07 -0.88
N THR A 73 -6.77 35.34 -1.19
CA THR A 73 -7.45 36.50 -0.58
C THR A 73 -8.77 36.80 -1.31
N VAL A 74 -9.78 37.34 -0.62
CA VAL A 74 -11.13 37.51 -1.21
C VAL A 74 -11.35 38.99 -1.48
N GLY A 75 -11.35 39.37 -2.76
CA GLY A 75 -11.57 40.75 -3.22
C GLY A 75 -12.88 41.33 -2.68
N GLY A 76 -12.82 42.15 -1.63
CA GLY A 76 -14.01 42.76 -1.04
C GLY A 76 -13.70 43.75 0.08
N ARG A 77 -14.46 44.85 0.15
CA ARG A 77 -14.41 45.87 1.23
C ARG A 77 -15.04 45.34 2.54
N GLY A 78 -14.56 44.20 3.02
CA GLY A 78 -14.93 43.64 4.32
C GLY A 78 -13.78 43.81 5.30
N THR A 79 -13.93 44.72 6.27
CA THR A 79 -13.01 44.94 7.40
C THR A 79 -13.13 43.81 8.44
N GLY A 80 -13.02 42.55 8.02
CA GLY A 80 -13.09 41.39 8.89
C GLY A 80 -11.71 40.77 9.09
N ASP A 81 -11.27 40.65 10.33
CA ASP A 81 -10.05 39.91 10.70
C ASP A 81 -10.12 38.48 10.15
N ARG A 82 -9.41 38.21 9.05
CA ARG A 82 -9.45 36.90 8.41
C ARG A 82 -8.47 35.98 9.10
N THR A 83 -8.98 34.87 9.63
CA THR A 83 -8.13 33.84 10.25
C THR A 83 -7.88 32.71 9.27
N VAL A 84 -6.62 32.36 9.07
CA VAL A 84 -6.14 31.26 8.24
C VAL A 84 -5.41 30.28 9.13
N VAL A 85 -5.90 29.04 9.16
CA VAL A 85 -5.24 27.95 9.87
C VAL A 85 -4.39 27.16 8.88
N LEU A 86 -3.08 27.08 9.14
CA LEU A 86 -2.12 26.29 8.38
C LEU A 86 -1.58 25.15 9.24
N ARG A 87 -1.41 23.98 8.62
CA ARG A 87 -0.65 22.87 9.19
C ARG A 87 0.60 22.66 8.35
N LEU A 88 1.74 22.58 9.01
CA LEU A 88 3.01 22.25 8.36
C LEU A 88 3.01 20.77 7.98
N PRO A 89 3.68 20.41 6.86
CA PRO A 89 3.90 19.02 6.52
C PRO A 89 4.62 18.26 7.64
N PRO A 90 4.46 16.92 7.73
CA PRO A 90 5.12 16.10 8.73
C PRO A 90 6.63 16.30 8.72
N GLU A 91 7.25 16.23 9.91
CA GLU A 91 8.70 16.41 10.08
C GLU A 91 9.55 15.48 9.19
N LYS A 92 9.02 14.31 8.82
CA LYS A 92 9.68 13.37 7.87
C LYS A 92 9.91 13.98 6.47
N LEU A 93 9.13 14.99 6.08
CA LEU A 93 9.29 15.73 4.82
C LEU A 93 10.22 16.94 4.94
N ARG A 94 10.76 17.24 6.13
CA ARG A 94 11.65 18.38 6.37
C ARG A 94 12.83 18.34 5.40
N GLY A 95 12.95 19.35 4.54
CA GLY A 95 14.01 19.40 3.51
C GLY A 95 13.89 18.32 2.42
N LYS A 96 12.76 17.62 2.33
CA LYS A 96 12.47 16.53 1.38
C LYS A 96 11.13 16.75 0.68
N SER A 97 10.79 17.99 0.35
CA SER A 97 9.58 18.34 -0.39
C SER A 97 9.91 19.13 -1.66
N ALA A 98 9.02 19.05 -2.64
CA ALA A 98 8.99 19.89 -3.84
C ALA A 98 7.76 20.83 -3.78
N PRO A 99 7.76 21.93 -4.55
CA PRO A 99 6.59 22.80 -4.67
C PRO A 99 5.27 22.09 -5.01
N LEU A 100 4.14 22.68 -4.63
CA LEU A 100 2.81 22.20 -5.01
C LEU A 100 2.69 22.01 -6.54
N GLY A 101 2.09 20.88 -6.94
CA GLY A 101 1.99 20.46 -8.33
C GLY A 101 3.26 19.81 -8.90
N GLN A 102 4.33 19.71 -8.11
CA GLN A 102 5.56 18.96 -8.44
C GLN A 102 5.77 17.81 -7.44
N GLY A 103 6.44 16.75 -7.90
CA GLY A 103 6.91 15.63 -7.11
C GLY A 103 8.43 15.66 -6.99
N LEU A 104 8.95 15.24 -5.84
CA LEU A 104 10.39 15.10 -5.59
C LEU A 104 10.80 13.64 -5.67
N LEU A 105 11.76 13.34 -6.55
CA LEU A 105 12.51 12.08 -6.56
C LEU A 105 13.84 12.29 -5.86
N ILE A 106 14.14 11.48 -4.86
CA ILE A 106 15.46 11.40 -4.24
C ILE A 106 16.04 10.02 -4.57
N VAL A 107 17.16 9.98 -5.30
CA VAL A 107 17.83 8.73 -5.66
C VAL A 107 19.19 8.70 -4.97
N THR A 108 19.36 7.77 -4.04
CA THR A 108 20.61 7.50 -3.33
C THR A 108 21.35 6.35 -4.02
N ILE A 109 22.61 6.55 -4.37
CA ILE A 109 23.46 5.52 -4.99
C ILE A 109 24.61 5.23 -4.03
N LYS A 110 24.87 3.94 -3.79
CA LYS A 110 26.02 3.46 -3.03
C LYS A 110 26.92 2.58 -3.87
N ASP A 111 28.22 2.71 -3.72
CA ASP A 111 29.22 1.91 -4.44
C ASP A 111 29.23 0.43 -4.00
N LYS A 112 30.20 -0.34 -4.52
CA LYS A 112 30.33 -1.78 -4.25
C LYS A 112 30.76 -2.08 -2.82
N GLU A 113 31.29 -1.10 -2.14
CA GLU A 113 31.72 -1.14 -0.74
C GLU A 113 30.62 -0.62 0.20
N GLY A 114 29.52 -0.10 -0.35
CA GLY A 114 28.34 0.39 0.38
C GLY A 114 28.43 1.86 0.78
N HIS A 115 29.45 2.58 0.33
CA HIS A 115 29.65 3.99 0.60
C HIS A 115 28.87 4.86 -0.39
N PRO A 116 28.51 6.11 -0.02
CA PRO A 116 27.82 7.01 -0.92
C PRO A 116 28.62 7.29 -2.19
N TRP A 117 27.98 7.12 -3.36
CA TRP A 117 28.66 7.26 -4.65
C TRP A 117 28.30 8.58 -5.32
N ALA A 118 29.21 9.56 -5.20
CA ALA A 118 29.05 10.90 -5.75
C ALA A 118 29.32 10.98 -7.27
N GLY A 119 28.76 12.00 -7.92
CA GLY A 119 28.99 12.30 -9.35
C GLY A 119 28.31 11.36 -10.34
N GLN A 120 27.43 10.48 -9.87
CA GLN A 120 26.70 9.52 -10.70
C GLN A 120 25.46 10.17 -11.31
N TRP A 121 25.19 9.89 -12.58
CA TRP A 121 24.02 10.44 -13.25
C TRP A 121 22.74 9.66 -12.91
N VAL A 122 21.66 10.41 -12.73
CA VAL A 122 20.31 9.91 -12.57
C VAL A 122 19.44 10.54 -13.65
N ARG A 123 18.81 9.72 -14.48
CA ARG A 123 17.86 10.17 -15.51
C ARG A 123 16.46 9.74 -15.14
N VAL A 124 15.53 10.66 -15.31
CA VAL A 124 14.11 10.46 -15.06
C VAL A 124 13.36 10.82 -16.33
N ASP A 125 12.79 9.81 -16.99
CA ASP A 125 12.10 9.96 -18.26
C ASP A 125 10.58 9.96 -18.07
N GLY A 126 9.92 11.06 -18.42
CA GLY A 126 8.46 11.21 -18.31
C GLY A 126 7.68 10.69 -19.53
N GLY A 127 8.32 9.93 -20.42
CA GLY A 127 7.68 9.41 -21.64
C GLY A 127 7.38 10.51 -22.66
N THR A 128 6.11 10.92 -22.76
CA THR A 128 5.69 12.05 -23.62
C THR A 128 6.02 13.42 -23.01
N GLN A 129 6.42 13.47 -21.74
CA GLN A 129 6.93 14.67 -21.08
C GLN A 129 8.45 14.81 -21.24
N ALA A 130 8.99 15.94 -20.78
CA ALA A 130 10.42 16.19 -20.76
C ALA A 130 11.21 15.11 -19.99
N THR A 131 12.47 14.92 -20.39
CA THR A 131 13.44 14.13 -19.64
C THR A 131 14.15 15.03 -18.63
N TYR A 132 14.28 14.56 -17.40
CA TYR A 132 14.96 15.25 -16.30
C TYR A 132 16.23 14.48 -15.93
N SER A 133 17.23 15.19 -15.43
CA SER A 133 18.48 14.58 -14.98
C SER A 133 19.10 15.34 -13.81
N ALA A 134 19.76 14.61 -12.92
CA ALA A 134 20.59 15.16 -11.87
C ALA A 134 21.84 14.30 -11.66
N THR A 135 22.82 14.84 -10.95
CA THR A 135 24.03 14.13 -10.52
C THR A 135 24.02 13.97 -9.01
N THR A 136 24.51 12.83 -8.51
CA THR A 136 24.59 12.60 -7.06
C THR A 136 25.60 13.53 -6.40
N ASP A 137 25.25 14.04 -5.22
CA ASP A 137 26.11 14.86 -4.37
C ASP A 137 27.14 14.03 -3.58
N ALA A 138 27.90 14.67 -2.69
CA ALA A 138 28.87 13.99 -1.82
C ALA A 138 28.25 12.92 -0.89
N GLY A 139 26.94 13.02 -0.62
CA GLY A 139 26.15 12.03 0.11
C GLY A 139 25.56 10.95 -0.79
N GLY A 140 25.96 10.87 -2.06
CA GLY A 140 25.45 9.90 -3.03
C GLY A 140 24.00 10.14 -3.45
N GLN A 141 23.44 11.33 -3.18
CA GLN A 141 22.02 11.63 -3.42
C GLN A 141 21.85 12.55 -4.63
N ALA A 142 20.95 12.17 -5.53
CA ALA A 142 20.47 13.02 -6.61
C ALA A 142 19.01 13.39 -6.35
N ARG A 143 18.69 14.68 -6.48
CA ARG A 143 17.33 15.21 -6.29
C ARG A 143 16.79 15.66 -7.63
N VAL A 144 15.65 15.10 -8.04
CA VAL A 144 15.00 15.43 -9.31
C VAL A 144 13.57 15.87 -9.02
N VAL A 145 13.24 17.09 -9.42
CA VAL A 145 11.88 17.63 -9.30
C VAL A 145 11.17 17.45 -10.62
N VAL A 146 9.97 16.89 -10.59
CA VAL A 146 9.19 16.57 -11.79
C VAL A 146 7.72 16.99 -11.62
N PRO A 147 6.98 17.32 -12.68
CA PRO A 147 5.56 17.62 -12.58
C PRO A 147 4.71 16.46 -12.03
N GLN A 148 3.65 16.77 -11.30
CA GLN A 148 2.63 15.77 -10.96
C GLN A 148 1.70 15.48 -12.17
N GLY A 149 0.99 14.36 -12.10
CA GLY A 149 0.08 13.87 -13.13
C GLY A 149 0.71 12.98 -14.19
N ALA A 150 1.90 12.41 -13.93
CA ALA A 150 2.62 11.59 -14.89
C ALA A 150 3.41 10.44 -14.26
N THR A 151 3.76 9.46 -15.09
CA THR A 151 4.60 8.32 -14.75
C THR A 151 6.01 8.52 -15.27
N TYR A 152 6.98 8.39 -14.38
CA TYR A 152 8.39 8.58 -14.65
C TYR A 152 9.15 7.26 -14.59
N THR A 153 10.04 7.06 -15.55
CA THR A 153 10.97 5.91 -15.61
C THR A 153 12.35 6.38 -15.16
N ILE A 154 12.91 5.72 -14.15
CA ILE A 154 14.15 6.14 -13.49
C ILE A 154 15.28 5.22 -13.96
N SER A 155 16.40 5.83 -14.32
CA SER A 155 17.62 5.16 -14.75
C SER A 155 18.83 5.75 -14.03
N VAL A 156 19.80 4.89 -13.72
CA VAL A 156 21.12 5.30 -13.22
C VAL A 156 22.21 4.67 -14.10
N GLU A 157 23.45 5.08 -13.89
CA GLU A 157 24.59 4.46 -14.56
C GLU A 157 24.60 2.93 -14.35
N GLY A 158 24.77 2.17 -15.44
CA GLY A 158 24.72 0.70 -15.40
C GLY A 158 23.33 0.07 -15.26
N LEU A 159 22.28 0.83 -14.92
CA LEU A 159 20.91 0.32 -14.76
C LEU A 159 19.86 1.21 -15.46
N LYS A 160 19.45 0.77 -16.65
CA LYS A 160 18.38 1.43 -17.40
C LYS A 160 17.01 1.01 -16.89
N ALA A 161 16.11 1.99 -16.75
CA ALA A 161 14.69 1.79 -16.43
C ALA A 161 14.45 0.86 -15.22
N PHE A 162 15.27 0.97 -14.18
CA PHE A 162 15.22 0.05 -13.03
C PHE A 162 13.96 0.24 -12.18
N ALA A 163 13.34 1.42 -12.23
CA ALA A 163 12.13 1.74 -11.49
C ALA A 163 11.19 2.63 -12.30
N LYS A 164 9.89 2.54 -11.97
CA LYS A 164 8.85 3.48 -12.42
C LYS A 164 8.12 4.06 -11.21
N HIS A 165 7.75 5.33 -11.29
CA HIS A 165 6.94 5.98 -10.27
C HIS A 165 5.95 6.97 -10.88
N THR A 166 4.70 6.90 -10.44
CA THR A 166 3.66 7.83 -10.83
C THR A 166 3.45 8.83 -9.69
N PHE A 167 3.57 10.11 -10.01
CA PHE A 167 3.08 11.17 -9.12
C PHE A 167 1.67 11.52 -9.57
N PRO A 168 0.58 11.07 -8.91
CA PRO A 168 -0.78 11.49 -9.25
C PRO A 168 -0.93 13.01 -9.17
N LYS A 169 -1.87 13.59 -9.91
CA LYS A 169 -2.14 15.03 -9.84
C LYS A 169 -2.92 15.35 -8.55
N SER A 170 -2.34 16.09 -7.62
CA SER A 170 -3.00 16.52 -6.39
C SER A 170 -2.45 17.86 -5.87
N ASP A 171 -3.16 18.49 -4.94
CA ASP A 171 -2.67 19.67 -4.22
C ASP A 171 -1.85 19.28 -2.97
N SER A 172 -0.99 18.27 -3.10
CA SER A 172 -0.19 17.76 -1.98
C SER A 172 1.27 17.52 -2.35
N LEU A 173 2.14 17.57 -1.33
CA LEU A 173 3.59 17.44 -1.50
C LEU A 173 3.98 15.97 -1.65
N GLN A 174 4.45 15.59 -2.83
CA GLN A 174 4.78 14.19 -3.11
C GLN A 174 6.28 13.96 -3.16
N THR A 175 6.78 12.97 -2.40
CA THR A 175 8.19 12.58 -2.41
C THR A 175 8.35 11.06 -2.47
N ALA A 176 9.21 10.61 -3.39
CA ALA A 176 9.61 9.22 -3.52
C ALA A 176 11.14 9.09 -3.44
N GLU A 177 11.60 8.22 -2.56
CA GLU A 177 13.01 7.93 -2.34
C GLU A 177 13.37 6.55 -2.91
N PHE A 178 14.48 6.47 -3.62
CA PHE A 178 15.04 5.24 -4.17
C PHE A 178 16.47 5.07 -3.67
N THR A 179 16.84 3.89 -3.21
CA THR A 179 18.23 3.55 -2.91
C THR A 179 18.70 2.43 -3.81
N VAL A 180 19.80 2.66 -4.54
CA VAL A 180 20.49 1.67 -5.37
C VAL A 180 21.79 1.32 -4.68
N ASP A 181 21.89 0.10 -4.16
CA ASP A 181 23.04 -0.36 -3.36
C ASP A 181 23.84 -1.41 -4.13
N TRP A 182 25.00 -1.01 -4.66
CA TRP A 182 25.88 -1.88 -5.43
C TRP A 182 26.70 -2.85 -4.59
N SER A 183 26.74 -2.68 -3.26
CA SER A 183 27.38 -3.62 -2.33
C SER A 183 26.55 -4.88 -2.09
N VAL A 184 25.23 -4.81 -2.34
CA VAL A 184 24.30 -5.91 -2.16
C VAL A 184 23.80 -6.36 -3.52
N LEU A 185 24.24 -7.54 -3.97
CA LEU A 185 23.80 -8.13 -5.23
C LEU A 185 22.50 -8.92 -5.02
N SER A 186 21.43 -8.47 -5.68
CA SER A 186 20.13 -9.13 -5.77
C SER A 186 20.11 -10.18 -6.88
N SER A 187 19.34 -11.24 -6.66
CA SER A 187 19.12 -12.30 -7.65
C SER A 187 17.96 -12.03 -8.63
N ARG A 188 17.27 -10.89 -8.50
CA ARG A 188 16.11 -10.54 -9.33
C ARG A 188 16.53 -9.84 -10.63
N LYS A 189 16.01 -10.32 -11.76
CA LYS A 189 16.08 -9.58 -13.03
C LYS A 189 15.26 -8.28 -12.94
N PRO A 190 15.72 -7.16 -13.53
CA PRO A 190 14.85 -6.01 -13.77
C PRO A 190 13.74 -6.40 -14.75
N ALA A 191 12.54 -5.85 -14.55
CA ALA A 191 11.44 -6.00 -15.50
C ALA A 191 11.89 -5.49 -16.88
N SER A 192 12.08 -6.40 -17.83
CA SER A 192 12.54 -6.05 -19.16
C SER A 192 11.47 -5.22 -19.88
N SER A 193 11.83 -4.01 -20.30
CA SER A 193 11.12 -3.22 -21.30
C SER A 193 10.93 -4.06 -22.57
N GLY A 194 9.68 -4.34 -22.93
CA GLY A 194 9.35 -4.98 -24.19
C GLY A 194 9.74 -4.11 -25.39
N SER A 195 10.93 -4.33 -25.95
CA SER A 195 11.20 -4.01 -27.35
C SER A 195 10.81 -5.25 -28.17
N GLY A 196 9.53 -5.34 -28.54
CA GLY A 196 9.04 -6.37 -29.43
C GLY A 196 9.62 -6.19 -30.84
N ARG A 197 10.67 -6.94 -31.15
CA ARG A 197 10.93 -7.35 -32.54
C ARG A 197 10.21 -8.68 -32.70
N GLU A 198 9.04 -8.66 -33.34
CA GLU A 198 8.28 -9.86 -33.67
C GLU A 198 9.18 -10.84 -34.45
N ARG A 199 9.43 -12.00 -33.85
CA ARG A 199 9.78 -13.21 -34.59
C ARG A 199 8.58 -14.12 -34.54
N SER A 200 7.91 -14.26 -35.70
CA SER A 200 6.78 -15.15 -35.91
C SER A 200 7.22 -16.61 -35.72
N VAL A 201 6.98 -17.18 -34.53
CA VAL A 201 7.05 -18.63 -34.34
C VAL A 201 5.70 -19.19 -34.78
N ARG A 202 5.64 -19.81 -35.96
CA ARG A 202 4.50 -20.62 -36.38
C ARG A 202 4.31 -21.73 -35.35
N ARG A 203 3.23 -21.67 -34.55
CA ARG A 203 2.81 -22.77 -33.67
C ARG A 203 2.47 -23.98 -34.55
N ALA A 204 3.36 -24.96 -34.60
CA ALA A 204 3.00 -26.29 -35.10
C ALA A 204 1.91 -26.86 -34.19
N SER A 205 0.81 -27.33 -34.78
CA SER A 205 -0.32 -27.92 -34.07
C SER A 205 0.14 -29.10 -33.23
N ARG A 206 -0.14 -29.07 -31.93
CA ARG A 206 0.13 -30.18 -31.02
C ARG A 206 -0.69 -31.41 -31.44
N PRO A 207 -0.10 -32.61 -31.53
CA PRO A 207 -0.86 -33.81 -31.83
C PRO A 207 -1.82 -34.16 -30.68
N THR A 208 -3.09 -34.35 -31.00
CA THR A 208 -4.10 -35.06 -30.17
C THR A 208 -4.00 -36.55 -30.55
N TYR A 209 -3.97 -37.57 -29.71
CA TYR A 209 -4.20 -37.79 -28.28
C TYR A 209 -5.56 -38.44 -27.96
N PRO A 210 -6.24 -39.28 -28.79
CA PRO A 210 -7.64 -39.63 -28.54
C PRO A 210 -7.86 -40.64 -27.41
N ARG A 211 -6.88 -41.51 -27.13
CA ARG A 211 -6.97 -42.54 -26.08
C ARG A 211 -5.85 -42.40 -25.08
N ARG A 212 -6.15 -42.65 -23.81
CA ARG A 212 -5.20 -42.59 -22.69
C ARG A 212 -3.96 -43.48 -22.93
N ALA A 213 -4.13 -44.61 -23.62
CA ALA A 213 -3.04 -45.51 -24.00
C ALA A 213 -2.06 -44.86 -25.00
N ASP A 214 -2.57 -44.04 -25.93
CA ASP A 214 -1.78 -43.35 -26.94
C ASP A 214 -0.96 -42.21 -26.31
N SER A 215 -1.57 -41.47 -25.38
CA SER A 215 -0.88 -40.45 -24.57
C SER A 215 0.22 -41.06 -23.70
N ALA A 216 -0.07 -42.21 -23.05
CA ALA A 216 0.90 -42.92 -22.23
C ALA A 216 2.06 -43.49 -23.06
N SER A 217 1.79 -43.97 -24.27
CA SER A 217 2.80 -44.46 -25.20
C SER A 217 3.72 -43.33 -25.68
N ALA A 218 3.14 -42.18 -26.06
CA ALA A 218 3.89 -40.98 -26.46
C ALA A 218 4.77 -40.44 -25.30
N ALA A 219 4.23 -40.39 -24.08
CA ALA A 219 4.97 -40.00 -22.89
C ALA A 219 6.14 -40.97 -22.59
N ARG A 220 5.92 -42.29 -22.69
CA ARG A 220 6.98 -43.29 -22.53
C ARG A 220 8.07 -43.14 -23.59
N GLN A 221 7.70 -42.84 -24.82
CA GLN A 221 8.65 -42.64 -25.92
C GLN A 221 9.48 -41.36 -25.73
N TYR A 222 8.85 -40.29 -25.23
CA TYR A 222 9.54 -39.05 -24.84
C TYR A 222 10.53 -39.29 -23.70
N VAL A 223 10.11 -39.99 -22.64
CA VAL A 223 10.99 -40.36 -21.52
C VAL A 223 12.13 -41.28 -21.97
N ARG A 224 11.88 -42.23 -22.88
CA ARG A 224 12.95 -43.07 -23.46
C ARG A 224 13.96 -42.27 -24.28
N ARG A 225 13.51 -41.30 -25.08
CA ARG A 225 14.41 -40.40 -25.84
C ARG A 225 15.23 -39.53 -24.90
N ALA A 226 14.61 -38.97 -23.87
CA ALA A 226 15.29 -38.18 -22.84
C ALA A 226 16.33 -39.01 -22.08
N LYS A 227 16.01 -40.26 -21.68
CA LYS A 227 16.96 -41.20 -21.06
C LYS A 227 18.12 -41.59 -21.97
N LYS A 228 17.89 -41.69 -23.29
CA LYS A 228 18.95 -41.98 -24.25
C LYS A 228 19.90 -40.79 -24.44
N GLN A 229 19.40 -39.58 -24.20
CA GLN A 229 20.14 -38.33 -24.33
C GLN A 229 20.88 -37.95 -23.03
N TYR A 230 20.41 -38.43 -21.87
CA TYR A 230 21.03 -38.22 -20.55
C TYR A 230 21.04 -39.55 -19.77
N PRO A 231 22.07 -40.38 -19.95
CA PRO A 231 22.08 -41.76 -19.45
C PRO A 231 22.28 -41.87 -17.93
N GLU A 232 22.81 -40.85 -17.26
CA GLU A 232 22.97 -40.84 -15.80
C GLU A 232 22.00 -39.84 -15.14
N GLY A 233 21.19 -40.36 -14.22
CA GLY A 233 20.03 -39.69 -13.63
C GLY A 233 20.36 -38.48 -12.77
N ALA A 234 20.51 -37.31 -13.39
CA ALA A 234 20.35 -36.02 -12.74
C ALA A 234 19.25 -35.22 -13.46
N PHE A 235 18.08 -35.10 -12.81
CA PHE A 235 17.10 -34.06 -13.15
C PHE A 235 17.67 -32.70 -12.72
N ALA A 236 18.66 -32.17 -13.44
CA ALA A 236 19.15 -30.81 -13.22
C ALA A 236 18.49 -29.87 -14.25
N ILE A 237 17.71 -28.91 -13.74
CA ILE A 237 17.24 -27.76 -14.50
C ILE A 237 18.49 -27.04 -15.07
N PRO A 238 18.56 -26.71 -16.37
CA PRO A 238 19.72 -25.99 -16.90
C PRO A 238 19.89 -24.65 -16.18
N LEU A 239 21.09 -24.39 -15.67
CA LEU A 239 21.46 -23.11 -15.08
C LEU A 239 21.28 -22.00 -16.12
N ARG A 240 20.31 -21.11 -15.88
CA ARG A 240 20.20 -19.87 -16.67
C ARG A 240 21.36 -18.96 -16.27
N PRO A 241 21.99 -18.24 -17.22
CA PRO A 241 23.04 -17.27 -16.89
C PRO A 241 22.47 -16.20 -15.95
N PHE A 242 23.10 -16.10 -14.77
CA PHE A 242 22.81 -15.15 -13.72
C PHE A 242 23.60 -13.86 -13.97
N THR A 243 22.91 -12.72 -14.06
CA THR A 243 23.57 -11.40 -14.09
C THR A 243 23.15 -10.68 -12.81
N PRO A 244 24.03 -10.56 -11.80
CA PRO A 244 23.69 -9.92 -10.54
C PRO A 244 23.36 -8.43 -10.76
N THR A 245 22.28 -7.95 -10.14
CA THR A 245 21.85 -6.55 -10.12
C THR A 245 21.98 -5.99 -8.70
N PRO A 246 22.19 -4.69 -8.50
CA PRO A 246 22.25 -4.12 -7.15
C PRO A 246 20.87 -4.16 -6.47
N ALA A 247 20.86 -4.15 -5.14
CA ALA A 247 19.63 -4.09 -4.37
C ALA A 247 18.97 -2.72 -4.53
N ILE A 248 17.65 -2.71 -4.75
CA ILE A 248 16.85 -1.50 -4.92
C ILE A 248 15.82 -1.41 -3.79
N LYS A 249 15.83 -0.32 -3.03
CA LYS A 249 14.80 0.00 -2.02
C LYS A 249 14.00 1.22 -2.46
N LYS A 250 12.69 1.22 -2.21
CA LYS A 250 11.77 2.33 -2.56
C LYS A 250 10.95 2.72 -1.34
N ASN A 251 11.04 3.98 -0.94
CA ASN A 251 10.22 4.55 0.14
C ASN A 251 9.36 5.68 -0.43
N VAL A 252 8.04 5.62 -0.26
CA VAL A 252 7.12 6.69 -0.67
C VAL A 252 6.60 7.38 0.58
N ILE A 253 7.00 8.62 0.83
CA ILE A 253 6.73 9.29 2.11
C ILE A 253 5.28 9.78 2.21
N THR A 254 4.63 10.07 1.07
CA THR A 254 3.38 10.85 1.06
C THR A 254 2.08 10.05 1.17
N GLY A 255 2.01 8.78 0.77
CA GLY A 255 0.75 8.00 0.79
C GLY A 255 0.13 7.89 2.19
N ILE A 256 0.98 7.77 3.22
CA ILE A 256 0.57 7.61 4.62
C ILE A 256 0.16 8.95 5.26
N SER A 257 0.83 10.05 4.90
CA SER A 257 0.54 11.39 5.44
C SER A 257 -0.76 11.96 4.89
N LEU A 258 -1.04 11.74 3.60
CA LEU A 258 -2.28 12.17 2.97
C LEU A 258 -3.50 11.51 3.60
N LEU A 259 -3.41 10.21 3.91
CA LEU A 259 -4.47 9.51 4.62
C LEU A 259 -4.68 10.06 6.04
N GLN A 260 -3.59 10.43 6.74
CA GLN A 260 -3.66 10.99 8.09
C GLN A 260 -4.23 12.41 8.13
N GLU A 261 -3.78 13.30 7.24
CA GLU A 261 -4.30 14.66 7.12
C GLU A 261 -5.74 14.67 6.59
N ALA A 262 -6.06 13.83 5.61
CA ALA A 262 -7.43 13.65 5.13
C ALA A 262 -8.34 13.00 6.17
N LEU A 263 -7.84 12.21 7.12
CA LEU A 263 -8.65 11.74 8.25
C LEU A 263 -8.85 12.84 9.31
N GLN A 264 -7.79 13.59 9.63
CA GLN A 264 -7.83 14.58 10.72
C GLN A 264 -8.56 15.87 10.34
N ALA A 265 -8.35 16.38 9.12
CA ALA A 265 -9.06 17.55 8.60
C ALA A 265 -10.56 17.29 8.50
N GLU A 266 -10.90 16.03 8.27
CA GLU A 266 -12.26 15.59 8.13
C GLU A 266 -12.85 15.35 9.54
N GLN A 267 -12.14 14.69 10.47
CA GLN A 267 -12.59 14.46 11.86
C GLN A 267 -12.98 15.76 12.59
N GLN A 268 -12.42 16.90 12.19
CA GLN A 268 -12.66 18.21 12.79
C GLN A 268 -13.90 18.95 12.25
N LYS A 269 -14.58 18.47 11.20
CA LYS A 269 -15.63 19.22 10.45
C LYS A 269 -17.09 18.78 10.68
N GLU A 270 -17.46 18.31 11.87
CA GLU A 270 -18.84 17.95 12.27
C GLU A 270 -19.50 16.71 11.61
N THR A 271 -20.13 15.91 12.48
CA THR A 271 -21.33 15.06 12.38
C THR A 271 -21.74 14.36 11.05
N ARG A 272 -20.83 14.11 10.12
CA ARG A 272 -21.11 13.38 8.86
C ARG A 272 -20.32 12.08 8.64
N TYR A 273 -19.56 11.62 9.64
CA TYR A 273 -18.85 10.33 9.64
C TYR A 273 -19.72 9.07 9.60
N ARG A 274 -21.02 9.18 9.39
CA ARG A 274 -21.84 8.01 9.03
C ARG A 274 -21.55 7.46 7.63
N ASN A 275 -20.89 8.23 6.74
CA ASN A 275 -20.85 7.88 5.31
C ASN A 275 -19.45 7.67 4.69
N LEU A 276 -18.36 7.74 5.46
CA LEU A 276 -17.03 7.31 4.96
C LEU A 276 -16.87 5.81 5.23
N LYS A 277 -16.76 5.01 4.16
CA LYS A 277 -16.69 3.54 4.21
C LYS A 277 -15.29 3.05 4.57
N PHE A 278 -14.81 3.40 5.76
CA PHE A 278 -13.56 2.89 6.31
C PHE A 278 -13.75 1.47 6.87
N GLU A 279 -14.08 0.54 5.97
CA GLU A 279 -14.50 -0.83 6.30
C GLU A 279 -13.46 -1.62 7.08
N VAL A 280 -12.17 -1.24 7.02
CA VAL A 280 -11.10 -1.87 7.80
C VAL A 280 -10.69 -1.01 8.99
N LEU A 281 -10.42 0.28 8.80
CA LEU A 281 -9.93 1.13 9.90
C LEU A 281 -10.94 1.27 11.03
N VAL A 282 -12.23 1.48 10.74
CA VAL A 282 -13.24 1.70 11.79
C VAL A 282 -13.43 0.45 12.66
N PRO A 283 -13.60 -0.77 12.11
CA PRO A 283 -13.70 -1.96 12.95
C PRO A 283 -12.42 -2.25 13.75
N LEU A 284 -11.24 -2.00 13.18
CA LEU A 284 -9.97 -2.14 13.89
C LEU A 284 -9.79 -1.12 15.04
N MET A 285 -10.35 0.08 14.91
CA MET A 285 -10.37 1.09 15.97
C MET A 285 -11.46 0.81 17.03
N ARG A 286 -12.60 0.24 16.62
CA ARG A 286 -13.72 -0.11 17.50
C ARG A 286 -13.42 -1.33 18.36
N ASN A 287 -12.68 -2.30 17.83
CA ASN A 287 -12.37 -3.56 18.48
C ASN A 287 -10.90 -3.61 18.94
N ARG A 288 -10.67 -4.16 20.14
CA ARG A 288 -9.32 -4.38 20.66
C ARG A 288 -9.08 -5.84 20.96
N TRP A 289 -8.23 -6.49 20.16
CA TRP A 289 -7.82 -7.87 20.34
C TRP A 289 -6.42 -7.91 20.97
N ALA A 290 -6.37 -8.04 22.30
CA ALA A 290 -5.10 -8.13 23.02
C ALA A 290 -4.29 -9.37 22.59
N ASN A 291 -2.97 -9.23 22.48
CA ASN A 291 -2.05 -10.31 22.08
C ASN A 291 -2.46 -11.00 20.77
N ALA A 292 -2.90 -10.20 19.79
CA ALA A 292 -3.33 -10.70 18.49
C ALA A 292 -2.22 -10.64 17.45
N VAL A 293 -2.32 -11.53 16.46
CA VAL A 293 -1.58 -11.44 15.20
C VAL A 293 -2.57 -11.15 14.09
N TYR A 294 -2.19 -10.22 13.23
CA TYR A 294 -3.03 -9.76 12.13
C TYR A 294 -2.61 -10.50 10.86
N VAL A 295 -3.56 -11.11 10.20
CA VAL A 295 -3.41 -11.82 8.93
C VAL A 295 -4.17 -11.03 7.89
N VAL A 296 -3.46 -10.50 6.89
CA VAL A 296 -3.98 -9.47 6.00
C VAL A 296 -3.84 -9.94 4.56
N ASP A 297 -4.98 -10.06 3.90
CA ASP A 297 -5.08 -10.26 2.46
C ASP A 297 -4.57 -9.00 1.75
N VAL A 298 -3.64 -9.20 0.81
CA VAL A 298 -3.06 -8.13 -0.03
C VAL A 298 -3.15 -8.44 -1.51
N THR A 299 -4.19 -9.18 -1.94
CA THR A 299 -4.54 -9.29 -3.37
C THR A 299 -5.21 -8.03 -3.89
N CYS A 300 -5.36 -7.90 -5.22
CA CYS A 300 -5.83 -6.63 -5.79
C CYS A 300 -7.22 -6.20 -5.31
N SER A 301 -8.10 -7.14 -4.95
CA SER A 301 -9.43 -6.80 -4.41
C SER A 301 -9.31 -6.03 -3.10
N MET A 302 -8.22 -6.26 -2.36
CA MET A 302 -7.91 -5.64 -1.09
C MET A 302 -7.17 -4.30 -1.20
N ASP A 303 -6.69 -3.91 -2.39
CA ASP A 303 -5.99 -2.63 -2.62
C ASP A 303 -6.68 -1.42 -1.96
N PRO A 304 -8.02 -1.22 -2.05
CA PRO A 304 -8.69 -0.07 -1.44
C PRO A 304 -8.69 -0.06 0.11
N TYR A 305 -8.35 -1.19 0.72
CA TYR A 305 -8.48 -1.45 2.16
C TYR A 305 -7.13 -1.55 2.87
N VAL A 306 -6.08 -1.94 2.14
CA VAL A 306 -4.72 -2.11 2.67
C VAL A 306 -4.18 -0.79 3.24
N GLU A 307 -4.49 0.35 2.62
CA GLU A 307 -4.10 1.67 3.14
C GLU A 307 -4.75 1.97 4.50
N GLN A 308 -5.99 1.50 4.72
CA GLN A 308 -6.70 1.66 5.99
C GLN A 308 -6.06 0.82 7.11
N TYR A 309 -5.61 -0.39 6.77
CA TYR A 309 -4.85 -1.23 7.69
C TYR A 309 -3.50 -0.59 8.08
N LEU A 310 -2.75 -0.07 7.11
CA LEU A 310 -1.49 0.64 7.40
C LEU A 310 -1.70 1.84 8.31
N LEU A 311 -2.78 2.59 8.07
CA LEU A 311 -3.13 3.72 8.92
C LEU A 311 -3.40 3.24 10.35
N TRP A 312 -4.23 2.22 10.52
CA TRP A 312 -4.48 1.61 11.84
C TRP A 312 -3.17 1.15 12.50
N LEU A 313 -2.30 0.44 11.77
CA LEU A 313 -1.03 -0.05 12.30
C LEU A 313 -0.12 1.10 12.76
N SER A 314 -0.12 2.25 12.06
CA SER A 314 0.63 3.43 12.47
C SER A 314 0.16 4.03 13.81
N LEU A 315 -1.12 3.86 14.13
CA LEU A 315 -1.73 4.27 15.39
C LEU A 315 -1.47 3.23 16.48
N ALA A 316 -1.65 1.94 16.16
CA ALA A 316 -1.51 0.81 17.08
C ALA A 316 -0.05 0.47 17.45
N ALA A 317 0.92 0.75 16.57
CA ALA A 317 2.35 0.57 16.86
C ALA A 317 2.84 1.43 18.05
N LYS A 318 2.11 2.49 18.41
CA LYS A 318 2.39 3.31 19.59
C LYS A 318 1.86 2.69 20.90
N SER A 319 0.97 1.70 20.83
CA SER A 319 0.32 1.07 21.99
C SER A 319 0.72 -0.39 22.24
N SER A 320 1.67 -0.96 21.49
CA SER A 320 2.13 -2.36 21.61
C SER A 320 1.03 -3.42 21.36
N GLU A 321 0.00 -3.07 20.58
CA GLU A 321 -1.20 -3.90 20.39
C GLU A 321 -0.99 -5.18 19.54
N PRO A 322 -0.32 -5.16 18.36
CA PRO A 322 -0.06 -6.36 17.58
C PRO A 322 1.24 -7.08 17.98
N LEU A 323 1.22 -8.41 18.02
CA LEU A 323 2.43 -9.24 18.19
C LEU A 323 3.23 -9.40 16.90
N GLY A 324 2.57 -9.24 15.76
CA GLY A 324 3.12 -9.41 14.43
C GLY A 324 2.04 -9.40 13.36
N VAL A 325 2.49 -9.47 12.11
CA VAL A 325 1.62 -9.40 10.93
C VAL A 325 2.03 -10.49 9.93
N VAL A 326 1.03 -11.10 9.29
CA VAL A 326 1.21 -12.02 8.16
C VAL A 326 0.45 -11.47 6.97
N PHE A 327 1.14 -11.18 5.88
CA PHE A 327 0.51 -10.81 4.61
C PHE A 327 0.41 -12.05 3.71
N PHE A 328 -0.66 -12.16 2.93
CA PHE A 328 -0.78 -13.21 1.92
C PHE A 328 -1.32 -12.66 0.59
N ASN A 329 -0.88 -13.26 -0.51
CA ASN A 329 -1.17 -12.78 -1.87
C ASN A 329 -1.47 -13.91 -2.87
N ASP A 330 -1.86 -15.08 -2.36
CA ASP A 330 -2.20 -16.27 -3.15
C ASP A 330 -1.09 -16.78 -4.09
N GLY A 331 0.15 -16.84 -3.57
CA GLY A 331 1.22 -17.64 -4.18
C GLY A 331 2.30 -16.87 -4.95
N ASP A 332 2.54 -15.58 -4.66
CA ASP A 332 3.63 -14.79 -5.26
C ASP A 332 3.67 -14.82 -6.81
N GLY A 333 2.51 -14.79 -7.47
CA GLY A 333 2.43 -14.83 -8.94
C GLY A 333 2.40 -16.22 -9.55
N LEU A 334 2.18 -17.27 -8.74
CA LEU A 334 2.08 -18.65 -9.21
C LEU A 334 0.86 -18.84 -10.13
N PRO A 335 1.00 -19.51 -11.29
CA PRO A 335 -0.14 -19.84 -12.14
C PRO A 335 -1.15 -20.73 -11.41
N ASP A 336 -2.45 -20.56 -11.70
CA ASP A 336 -3.53 -21.30 -11.00
C ASP A 336 -3.39 -22.82 -11.10
N GLU A 337 -2.82 -23.33 -12.20
CA GLU A 337 -2.58 -24.76 -12.41
C GLU A 337 -1.51 -25.36 -11.49
N ASP A 338 -0.64 -24.51 -10.92
CA ASP A 338 0.45 -24.89 -10.03
C ASP A 338 0.11 -24.64 -8.55
N LYS A 339 -1.01 -23.98 -8.24
CA LYS A 339 -1.47 -23.73 -6.86
C LYS A 339 -1.94 -25.03 -6.22
N VAL A 340 -1.24 -25.47 -5.18
CA VAL A 340 -1.55 -26.69 -4.42
C VAL A 340 -2.00 -26.31 -3.03
N THR A 341 -3.19 -26.75 -2.63
CA THR A 341 -3.74 -26.54 -1.28
C THR A 341 -2.73 -26.88 -0.18
N GLY A 342 -2.40 -25.91 0.68
CA GLY A 342 -1.44 -26.07 1.77
C GLY A 342 0.02 -25.88 1.36
N ALA A 343 0.29 -25.52 0.11
CA ALA A 343 1.60 -25.24 -0.45
C ALA A 343 1.54 -24.17 -1.56
N THR A 344 0.53 -23.30 -1.54
CA THR A 344 0.34 -22.23 -2.52
C THR A 344 1.44 -21.17 -2.38
N GLY A 345 1.86 -20.86 -1.14
CA GLY A 345 2.93 -19.90 -0.87
C GLY A 345 2.43 -18.45 -0.83
N GLY A 346 3.31 -17.48 -1.09
CA GLY A 346 2.93 -16.07 -1.02
C GLY A 346 2.61 -15.57 0.40
N ILE A 347 3.16 -16.25 1.42
CA ILE A 347 2.95 -15.91 2.84
C ILE A 347 4.17 -15.14 3.36
N HIS A 348 3.95 -13.92 3.84
CA HIS A 348 5.01 -13.00 4.25
C HIS A 348 4.78 -12.51 5.68
N SER A 349 5.48 -13.08 6.65
CA SER A 349 5.36 -12.68 8.06
C SER A 349 6.46 -11.73 8.53
N VAL A 350 6.06 -10.77 9.36
CA VAL A 350 6.92 -9.71 9.88
C VAL A 350 6.52 -9.32 11.31
N GLY A 351 7.51 -8.84 12.08
CA GLY A 351 7.27 -8.28 13.41
C GLY A 351 6.38 -7.02 13.36
N PRO A 352 5.94 -6.50 14.50
CA PRO A 352 4.99 -5.38 14.56
C PRO A 352 5.63 -4.02 14.22
N GLU A 353 6.93 -3.99 13.90
CA GLU A 353 7.63 -2.75 13.58
C GLU A 353 7.10 -2.14 12.28
N TYR A 354 6.51 -0.94 12.40
CA TYR A 354 5.81 -0.27 11.31
C TYR A 354 6.60 -0.22 9.99
N ALA A 355 7.90 0.12 10.04
CA ALA A 355 8.73 0.21 8.84
C ALA A 355 8.89 -1.15 8.14
N SER A 356 9.15 -2.21 8.91
CA SER A 356 9.27 -3.58 8.40
C SER A 356 7.93 -4.07 7.82
N CYS A 357 6.80 -3.74 8.47
CA CYS A 357 5.48 -4.05 7.96
C CYS A 357 5.22 -3.39 6.60
N VAL A 358 5.53 -2.11 6.44
CA VAL A 358 5.36 -1.39 5.17
C VAL A 358 6.20 -2.04 4.07
N ASP A 359 7.48 -2.32 4.33
CA ASP A 359 8.38 -2.94 3.34
C ASP A 359 7.89 -4.34 2.93
N THR A 360 7.47 -5.16 3.90
CA THR A 360 6.97 -6.52 3.65
C THR A 360 5.65 -6.49 2.88
N MET A 361 4.75 -5.60 3.26
CA MET A 361 3.46 -5.43 2.59
C MET A 361 3.64 -4.97 1.13
N LEU A 362 4.49 -3.97 0.88
CA LEU A 362 4.78 -3.51 -0.49
C LEU A 362 5.41 -4.61 -1.34
N ALA A 363 6.28 -5.44 -0.75
CA ALA A 363 6.83 -6.61 -1.44
C ALA A 363 5.73 -7.64 -1.76
N SER A 364 4.78 -7.85 -0.84
CA SER A 364 3.68 -8.81 -0.98
C SER A 364 2.67 -8.36 -2.05
N ILE A 365 2.25 -7.09 -2.06
CA ILE A 365 1.33 -6.53 -3.07
C ILE A 365 1.91 -6.65 -4.48
N SER A 366 3.23 -6.56 -4.64
CA SER A 366 3.87 -6.60 -5.96
C SER A 366 3.63 -7.90 -6.76
N TYR A 367 3.11 -8.94 -6.08
CA TYR A 367 2.71 -10.21 -6.68
C TYR A 367 1.21 -10.53 -6.57
N GLY A 368 0.41 -9.72 -5.85
CA GLY A 368 -0.99 -10.01 -5.50
C GLY A 368 -2.01 -9.81 -6.62
N CYS A 369 -1.56 -9.64 -7.86
CA CYS A 369 -2.41 -9.46 -9.03
C CYS A 369 -2.29 -10.60 -10.04
N SER A 370 -2.47 -11.82 -9.56
CA SER A 370 -2.47 -13.03 -10.38
C SER A 370 -3.51 -14.04 -9.89
N GLY A 371 -4.29 -14.57 -10.83
CA GLY A 371 -5.00 -15.82 -10.66
C GLY A 371 -6.53 -15.75 -10.62
N ASP A 372 -7.13 -16.84 -10.14
CA ASP A 372 -8.55 -17.07 -9.94
C ASP A 372 -9.06 -16.50 -8.61
N ASP A 373 -10.39 -16.43 -8.45
CA ASP A 373 -11.06 -15.79 -7.30
C ASP A 373 -10.77 -16.40 -5.90
N PRO A 374 -10.44 -17.70 -5.73
CA PRO A 374 -10.15 -18.27 -4.41
C PRO A 374 -8.76 -17.93 -3.85
N GLU A 375 -8.66 -17.70 -2.54
CA GLU A 375 -7.46 -17.20 -1.83
C GLU A 375 -6.89 -18.24 -0.83
N ASN A 376 -5.62 -18.11 -0.40
CA ASN A 376 -4.96 -19.05 0.51
C ASN A 376 -4.93 -18.61 2.00
N ASP A 377 -6.09 -18.23 2.53
CA ASP A 377 -6.24 -17.69 3.88
C ASP A 377 -5.76 -18.63 5.00
N LEU A 378 -6.01 -19.95 4.91
CA LEU A 378 -5.70 -20.87 6.00
C LEU A 378 -4.20 -21.13 6.10
N GLU A 379 -3.46 -21.16 4.99
CA GLU A 379 -2.00 -21.19 4.98
C GLU A 379 -1.44 -20.00 5.77
N ALA A 380 -1.98 -18.80 5.53
CA ALA A 380 -1.58 -17.58 6.23
C ALA A 380 -1.91 -17.63 7.73
N LEU A 381 -3.12 -18.09 8.08
CA LEU A 381 -3.54 -18.25 9.48
C LEU A 381 -2.72 -19.32 10.22
N LEU A 382 -2.36 -20.41 9.54
CA LEU A 382 -1.52 -21.46 10.11
C LEU A 382 -0.09 -21.00 10.33
N GLU A 383 0.47 -20.21 9.40
CA GLU A 383 1.77 -19.55 9.59
C GLU A 383 1.72 -18.61 10.80
N ALA A 384 0.68 -17.77 10.91
CA ALA A 384 0.49 -16.90 12.08
C ALA A 384 0.45 -17.69 13.40
N GLN A 385 -0.31 -18.78 13.42
CA GLN A 385 -0.41 -19.67 14.59
C GLN A 385 0.93 -20.32 14.95
N ALA A 386 1.70 -20.76 13.95
CA ALA A 386 2.99 -21.43 14.15
C ALA A 386 4.09 -20.47 14.60
N ARG A 387 4.17 -19.30 13.96
CA ARG A 387 5.20 -18.29 14.21
C ARG A 387 5.00 -17.51 15.51
N TYR A 388 3.75 -17.35 15.93
CA TYR A 388 3.38 -16.63 17.15
C TYR A 388 2.58 -17.53 18.11
N PRO A 389 3.22 -18.55 18.72
CA PRO A 389 2.55 -19.46 19.63
C PRO A 389 1.94 -18.75 20.84
N GLN A 390 2.51 -17.61 21.26
CA GLN A 390 2.03 -16.75 22.35
C GLN A 390 0.78 -15.93 22.00
N ALA A 391 0.37 -15.86 20.73
CA ALA A 391 -0.82 -15.11 20.34
C ALA A 391 -2.07 -15.72 20.98
N ALA A 392 -2.92 -14.89 21.60
CA ALA A 392 -4.17 -15.36 22.18
C ALA A 392 -5.23 -15.61 21.09
N GLN A 393 -5.15 -14.86 20.00
CA GLN A 393 -6.15 -14.81 18.94
C GLN A 393 -5.53 -14.30 17.64
N LEU A 394 -6.20 -14.54 16.51
CA LEU A 394 -5.82 -14.10 15.18
C LEU A 394 -6.92 -13.18 14.63
N VAL A 395 -6.53 -12.19 13.84
CA VAL A 395 -7.46 -11.29 13.15
C VAL A 395 -7.22 -11.43 11.65
N LEU A 396 -8.16 -12.03 10.93
CA LEU A 396 -8.13 -12.14 9.47
C LEU A 396 -8.80 -10.90 8.86
N ILE A 397 -8.14 -10.24 7.91
CA ILE A 397 -8.70 -9.14 7.13
C ILE A 397 -8.71 -9.60 5.67
N ALA A 398 -9.90 -9.75 5.09
CA ALA A 398 -10.08 -10.36 3.77
C ALA A 398 -11.28 -9.76 3.01
N ASP A 399 -11.31 -9.96 1.69
CA ASP A 399 -12.47 -9.62 0.86
C ASP A 399 -13.64 -10.56 1.20
N SER A 400 -14.80 -9.98 1.46
CA SER A 400 -16.04 -10.69 1.77
C SER A 400 -16.56 -11.67 0.72
N LYS A 401 -16.12 -11.57 -0.54
CA LYS A 401 -16.68 -12.31 -1.66
C LYS A 401 -15.86 -13.51 -2.11
N SER A 402 -14.55 -13.46 -1.94
CA SER A 402 -13.64 -14.52 -2.36
C SER A 402 -13.90 -15.82 -1.58
N ALA A 403 -13.75 -16.94 -2.27
CA ALA A 403 -13.76 -18.25 -1.62
C ALA A 403 -12.39 -18.53 -1.01
N VAL A 404 -12.36 -19.40 -0.01
CA VAL A 404 -11.10 -19.77 0.63
C VAL A 404 -10.61 -21.09 0.06
N ARG A 405 -9.56 -21.04 -0.78
CA ARG A 405 -9.01 -22.17 -1.56
C ARG A 405 -8.65 -23.35 -0.68
N ASP A 406 -8.12 -23.06 0.50
CA ASP A 406 -7.53 -24.02 1.41
C ASP A 406 -8.37 -24.23 2.68
N ILE A 407 -9.69 -24.02 2.57
CA ILE A 407 -10.65 -24.22 3.66
C ILE A 407 -10.61 -25.63 4.28
N GLU A 408 -10.14 -26.64 3.54
CA GLU A 408 -9.92 -28.00 4.05
C GLU A 408 -8.92 -28.04 5.22
N LEU A 409 -8.05 -27.03 5.32
CA LEU A 409 -7.08 -26.88 6.41
C LEU A 409 -7.69 -26.35 7.71
N LEU A 410 -8.96 -25.92 7.71
CA LEU A 410 -9.63 -25.30 8.87
C LEU A 410 -9.50 -26.11 10.16
N SER A 411 -9.56 -27.45 10.07
CA SER A 411 -9.46 -28.35 11.22
C SER A 411 -8.12 -28.25 11.99
N ARG A 412 -7.09 -27.65 11.38
CA ARG A 412 -5.75 -27.45 11.95
C ARG A 412 -5.63 -26.16 12.78
N LEU A 413 -6.58 -25.24 12.66
CA LEU A 413 -6.60 -24.02 13.48
C LEU A 413 -7.09 -24.32 14.90
N ARG A 414 -6.42 -23.70 15.86
CA ARG A 414 -6.65 -23.87 17.31
C ARG A 414 -6.86 -22.55 18.04
N LYS A 415 -6.42 -21.43 17.46
CA LYS A 415 -6.61 -20.09 18.02
C LYS A 415 -7.91 -19.47 17.49
N PRO A 416 -8.65 -18.68 18.29
CA PRO A 416 -9.78 -17.90 17.80
C PRO A 416 -9.41 -16.99 16.63
N VAL A 417 -10.23 -16.98 15.59
CA VAL A 417 -10.05 -16.15 14.40
C VAL A 417 -11.20 -15.17 14.27
N HIS A 418 -10.89 -13.88 14.44
CA HIS A 418 -11.82 -12.79 14.20
C HIS A 418 -11.68 -12.33 12.75
N VAL A 419 -12.72 -12.52 11.94
CA VAL A 419 -12.70 -12.20 10.51
C VAL A 419 -13.32 -10.83 10.30
N LEU A 420 -12.52 -9.90 9.82
CA LEU A 420 -12.92 -8.58 9.37
C LEU A 420 -13.08 -8.62 7.85
N LEU A 421 -14.32 -8.41 7.40
CA LEU A 421 -14.70 -8.48 5.99
C LEU A 421 -14.70 -7.10 5.36
N ALA A 422 -13.88 -6.93 4.34
CA ALA A 422 -13.88 -5.78 3.44
C ALA A 422 -14.83 -6.01 2.25
N GLY A 423 -15.26 -4.94 1.59
CA GLY A 423 -16.18 -5.01 0.44
C GLY A 423 -17.66 -4.88 0.82
N ILE A 424 -17.98 -4.88 2.11
CA ILE A 424 -19.35 -4.82 2.64
C ILE A 424 -19.46 -3.95 3.90
N PRO A 425 -20.35 -2.94 3.93
CA PRO A 425 -20.50 -2.09 5.12
C PRO A 425 -21.22 -2.84 6.26
N LYS A 426 -22.21 -3.65 5.93
CA LYS A 426 -23.01 -4.42 6.87
C LYS A 426 -23.43 -5.74 6.25
N LEU A 427 -23.67 -6.72 7.11
CA LEU A 427 -24.27 -7.98 6.72
C LEU A 427 -25.80 -7.84 6.73
N ASP A 428 -26.41 -8.15 5.61
CA ASP A 428 -27.85 -8.29 5.44
C ASP A 428 -28.15 -9.36 4.38
N ALA A 429 -29.43 -9.53 4.02
CA ALA A 429 -29.84 -10.54 3.03
C ALA A 429 -29.24 -10.30 1.63
N GLN A 430 -28.81 -9.07 1.30
CA GLN A 430 -28.14 -8.76 0.04
C GLN A 430 -26.62 -8.87 0.14
N ASN A 431 -26.06 -8.68 1.34
CA ASN A 431 -24.63 -8.63 1.63
C ASN A 431 -24.21 -9.77 2.58
N ALA A 432 -24.69 -10.98 2.29
CA ALA A 432 -24.33 -12.15 3.07
C ALA A 432 -22.83 -12.46 2.92
N PRO A 433 -22.11 -12.79 4.00
CA PRO A 433 -20.68 -13.12 3.94
C PRO A 433 -20.44 -14.47 3.24
N HIS A 434 -19.27 -14.68 2.63
CA HIS A 434 -18.92 -15.99 2.08
C HIS A 434 -18.99 -17.09 3.18
N PRO A 435 -19.55 -18.30 2.90
CA PRO A 435 -19.70 -19.35 3.91
C PRO A 435 -18.39 -19.79 4.57
N ASP A 436 -17.27 -19.69 3.86
CA ASP A 436 -15.96 -20.08 4.38
C ASP A 436 -15.56 -19.19 5.56
N TYR A 437 -15.77 -17.87 5.48
CA TYR A 437 -15.50 -16.95 6.60
C TYR A 437 -16.40 -17.21 7.80
N VAL A 438 -17.68 -17.53 7.57
CA VAL A 438 -18.59 -17.98 8.63
C VAL A 438 -18.06 -19.26 9.30
N SER A 439 -17.53 -20.18 8.49
CA SER A 439 -16.94 -21.44 8.98
C SER A 439 -15.69 -21.21 9.81
N ILE A 440 -14.79 -20.34 9.34
CA ILE A 440 -13.55 -19.98 10.05
C ILE A 440 -13.88 -19.38 11.41
N ALA A 441 -14.70 -18.32 11.44
CA ALA A 441 -15.06 -17.64 12.68
C ALA A 441 -15.80 -18.57 13.65
N PHE A 442 -16.73 -19.40 13.17
CA PHE A 442 -17.48 -20.33 14.03
C PHE A 442 -16.61 -21.46 14.58
N ALA A 443 -15.85 -22.15 13.72
CA ALA A 443 -15.08 -23.33 14.10
C ALA A 443 -13.93 -23.00 15.07
N THR A 444 -13.43 -21.77 15.00
CA THR A 444 -12.35 -21.28 15.85
C THR A 444 -12.83 -20.54 17.10
N HIS A 445 -14.15 -20.37 17.30
CA HIS A 445 -14.72 -19.56 18.38
C HIS A 445 -14.37 -18.07 18.32
N GLY A 446 -14.20 -17.54 17.11
CA GLY A 446 -14.02 -16.12 16.87
C GLY A 446 -15.33 -15.40 16.51
N SER A 447 -15.23 -14.40 15.63
CA SER A 447 -16.35 -13.51 15.28
C SER A 447 -16.19 -12.92 13.88
N LEU A 448 -17.29 -12.39 13.34
CA LEU A 448 -17.31 -11.64 12.08
C LEU A 448 -17.43 -10.14 12.36
N HIS A 449 -16.72 -9.33 11.59
CA HIS A 449 -16.69 -7.88 11.73
C HIS A 449 -16.83 -7.20 10.37
N THR A 450 -17.64 -6.15 10.34
CA THR A 450 -17.78 -5.23 9.19
C THR A 450 -17.76 -3.79 9.70
N LEU A 451 -17.82 -2.81 8.79
CA LEU A 451 -17.89 -1.39 9.13
C LEU A 451 -18.93 -1.10 10.23
N GLU A 452 -20.13 -1.68 10.12
CA GLU A 452 -21.26 -1.35 10.99
C GLU A 452 -21.52 -2.39 12.10
N GLN A 453 -20.98 -3.61 12.00
CA GLN A 453 -21.40 -4.73 12.84
C GLN A 453 -20.23 -5.57 13.36
N ASP A 454 -20.39 -6.07 14.59
CA ASP A 454 -19.55 -7.11 15.19
C ASP A 454 -20.46 -8.26 15.62
N ILE A 455 -20.19 -9.47 15.14
CA ILE A 455 -21.05 -10.64 15.30
C ILE A 455 -20.23 -11.80 15.89
N ALA A 456 -20.44 -12.07 17.17
CA ALA A 456 -19.86 -13.25 17.82
C ALA A 456 -20.58 -14.53 17.36
N LEU A 457 -19.83 -15.52 16.89
CA LEU A 457 -20.38 -16.80 16.44
C LEU A 457 -20.18 -17.85 17.54
N GLN A 458 -21.17 -17.97 18.43
CA GLN A 458 -21.17 -18.96 19.50
C GLN A 458 -21.99 -20.21 19.12
N LYS A 459 -21.65 -21.37 19.70
CA LYS A 459 -22.42 -22.62 19.52
C LYS A 459 -23.88 -22.50 19.92
N SER A 460 -24.21 -21.62 20.87
CA SER A 460 -25.59 -21.32 21.30
C SER A 460 -26.46 -20.71 20.20
N VAL A 461 -25.86 -20.20 19.12
CA VAL A 461 -26.55 -19.61 17.97
C VAL A 461 -26.94 -20.66 16.92
N LEU A 462 -26.49 -21.91 17.08
CA LEU A 462 -26.92 -23.03 16.24
C LEU A 462 -28.32 -23.51 16.63
N SER A 463 -29.19 -23.61 15.64
CA SER A 463 -30.43 -24.40 15.72
C SER A 463 -30.23 -25.70 14.94
N GLY A 464 -29.82 -26.76 15.65
CA GLY A 464 -29.37 -28.00 15.02
C GLY A 464 -28.05 -27.82 14.26
N GLU A 465 -28.02 -28.15 12.97
CA GLU A 465 -26.88 -27.91 12.07
C GLU A 465 -26.98 -26.58 11.31
N GLN A 466 -27.96 -25.72 11.65
CA GLN A 466 -28.21 -24.48 10.93
C GLN A 466 -27.84 -23.24 11.74
N LEU A 467 -27.28 -22.26 11.04
CA LEU A 467 -26.90 -20.96 11.57
C LEU A 467 -27.51 -19.87 10.68
N GLN A 468 -28.20 -18.90 11.28
CA GLN A 468 -28.68 -17.73 10.54
C GLN A 468 -27.73 -16.56 10.80
N VAL A 469 -27.14 -16.02 9.73
CA VAL A 469 -26.29 -14.82 9.78
C VAL A 469 -26.86 -13.83 8.78
N ALA A 470 -27.22 -12.63 9.26
CA ALA A 470 -27.72 -11.54 8.42
C ALA A 470 -28.93 -11.91 7.54
N GLY A 471 -29.85 -12.70 8.09
CA GLY A 471 -31.03 -13.17 7.36
C GLY A 471 -30.77 -14.31 6.37
N THR A 472 -29.51 -14.69 6.14
CA THR A 472 -29.13 -15.84 5.32
C THR A 472 -28.93 -17.08 6.19
N LEU A 473 -29.47 -18.21 5.72
CA LEU A 473 -29.38 -19.49 6.42
C LEU A 473 -28.18 -20.29 5.90
N TYR A 474 -27.36 -20.79 6.83
CA TYR A 474 -26.20 -21.63 6.58
C TYR A 474 -26.42 -22.98 7.23
N ARG A 475 -25.97 -24.05 6.59
CA ARG A 475 -26.00 -25.41 7.14
C ARG A 475 -24.57 -25.95 7.25
N TRP A 476 -24.24 -26.49 8.41
CA TRP A 476 -22.99 -27.19 8.65
C TRP A 476 -22.98 -28.53 7.91
N ALA A 477 -22.03 -28.75 7.02
CA ALA A 477 -21.88 -29.99 6.26
C ALA A 477 -20.39 -30.21 5.95
N GLN A 478 -19.90 -31.44 6.15
CA GLN A 478 -18.51 -31.81 5.82
C GLN A 478 -17.43 -30.90 6.46
N GLY A 479 -17.68 -30.42 7.68
CA GLY A 479 -16.72 -29.61 8.44
C GLY A 479 -16.70 -28.12 8.10
N ARG A 480 -17.65 -27.62 7.31
CA ARG A 480 -17.84 -26.19 7.02
C ARG A 480 -19.31 -25.83 6.84
N PHE A 481 -19.63 -24.55 6.82
CA PHE A 481 -20.94 -24.05 6.44
C PHE A 481 -21.08 -23.95 4.92
N VAL A 482 -22.29 -24.24 4.44
CA VAL A 482 -22.74 -23.95 3.08
C VAL A 482 -24.03 -23.13 3.14
N ARG A 483 -24.25 -22.22 2.19
CA ARG A 483 -25.51 -21.48 2.07
C ARG A 483 -26.65 -22.44 1.74
N VAL A 484 -27.75 -22.32 2.46
CA VAL A 484 -29.02 -22.97 2.12
C VAL A 484 -29.73 -22.05 1.14
N LYS A 485 -30.06 -22.56 -0.05
CA LYS A 485 -30.82 -21.82 -1.07
C LYS A 485 -32.27 -21.64 -0.66
#